data_AF-A0A9P5YLF6-F1
#
_entry.id   AF-A0A9P5YLF6-F1
#
_cell.length_a   1.000
_cell.length_b   1.000
_cell.length_c   1.000
_cell.angle_alpha   90.00
_cell.angle_beta   90.00
_cell.angle_gamma   90.00
#
_symmetry.space_group_name_H-M   'P 1'
#
loop_
_entity.id
_entity.type
_entity.pdbx_description
1 polymer ?
#
loop_
_entity_poly.entity_id
_entity_poly.type
_entity_poly.pdbx_seq_one_letter_code
_entity_poly.pdbx_strand_id
1 'polypeptide(L)'
;MNPSFKPPPPVSDSLRTVLYEEFMRDPVNNNVRALSQRYHLSLKRVDAILRLKGMEKAWIKGKTLQTGFRDGMEKILGVEPFKQPQSLVNGRYDAHEADTLEQEERRDASRQRYQRLYWESVPEDGREPIVPASLEQAKIAAKRFAQAAEDSKSNEKLMPRIRDTAMNKAPKSKVQIVTKPGRPTLKFIDVGGKFIQADERIRRMAEAERRAKIKVRRATEKKANVR
;
A
#
# COMPACT_ATOMS: atom_id res chain seq x y z
N MET A 1 0.77 -26.63 24.30
CA MET A 1 0.12 -26.03 23.11
C MET A 1 0.04 -24.53 23.29
N ASN A 2 0.16 -23.72 22.23
CA ASN A 2 0.10 -22.25 22.27
C ASN A 2 -1.37 -21.76 22.25
N PRO A 3 -1.93 -21.26 23.36
CA PRO A 3 -3.33 -20.84 23.42
C PRO A 3 -3.60 -19.52 22.68
N SER A 4 -2.55 -18.75 22.41
CA SER A 4 -2.63 -17.47 21.68
C SER A 4 -2.77 -17.67 20.17
N PHE A 5 -2.47 -18.87 19.65
CA PHE A 5 -2.61 -19.17 18.23
C PHE A 5 -4.05 -19.56 17.92
N LYS A 6 -4.84 -18.57 17.47
CA LYS A 6 -6.23 -18.73 17.01
C LYS A 6 -6.31 -18.27 15.56
N PRO A 7 -6.10 -19.16 14.57
CA PRO A 7 -6.08 -18.75 13.18
C PRO A 7 -7.48 -18.26 12.77
N PRO A 8 -7.59 -17.11 12.08
CA PRO A 8 -8.87 -16.69 11.53
C PRO A 8 -9.29 -17.66 10.42
N PRO A 9 -10.61 -17.90 10.25
CA PRO A 9 -11.10 -18.72 9.14
C PRO A 9 -10.74 -18.06 7.79
N PRO A 10 -10.48 -18.84 6.74
CA PRO A 10 -10.19 -18.28 5.42
C PRO A 10 -11.46 -17.65 4.79
N VAL A 11 -11.25 -16.89 3.73
CA VAL A 11 -12.33 -16.23 3.00
C VAL A 11 -13.08 -17.24 2.12
N SER A 12 -14.41 -17.25 2.21
CA SER A 12 -15.27 -18.14 1.41
C SER A 12 -15.13 -17.91 -0.10
N ASP A 13 -15.29 -18.98 -0.88
CA ASP A 13 -15.24 -18.93 -2.34
C ASP A 13 -16.35 -18.05 -2.93
N SER A 14 -17.54 -18.07 -2.33
CA SER A 14 -18.66 -17.21 -2.70
C SER A 14 -18.29 -15.74 -2.59
N LEU A 15 -17.69 -15.30 -1.47
CA LEU A 15 -17.22 -13.92 -1.31
C LEU A 15 -16.12 -13.58 -2.30
N ARG A 16 -15.16 -14.49 -2.51
CA ARG A 16 -14.07 -14.30 -3.50
C ARG A 16 -14.61 -14.09 -4.91
N THR A 17 -15.65 -14.83 -5.28
CA THR A 17 -16.31 -14.73 -6.58
C THR A 17 -17.08 -13.42 -6.72
N VAL A 18 -17.84 -13.01 -5.69
CA VAL A 18 -18.55 -11.71 -5.67
C VAL A 18 -17.57 -10.53 -5.82
N LEU A 19 -16.47 -10.52 -5.06
CA LEU A 19 -15.41 -9.50 -5.18
C LEU A 19 -14.89 -9.38 -6.61
N TYR A 20 -14.60 -10.51 -7.24
CA TYR A 20 -14.05 -10.54 -8.59
C TYR A 20 -15.06 -10.04 -9.61
N GLU A 21 -16.33 -10.42 -9.49
CA GLU A 21 -17.39 -9.95 -10.39
C GLU A 21 -17.65 -8.46 -10.24
N GLU A 22 -17.71 -7.93 -9.01
CA GLU A 22 -17.88 -6.49 -8.77
C GLU A 22 -16.72 -5.68 -9.36
N PHE A 23 -15.48 -6.15 -9.18
CA PHE A 23 -14.31 -5.52 -9.79
C PHE A 23 -14.36 -5.54 -11.31
N MET A 24 -14.76 -6.67 -11.91
CA MET A 24 -14.84 -6.82 -13.37
C MET A 24 -16.00 -6.03 -13.99
N ARG A 25 -17.06 -5.72 -13.24
CA ARG A 25 -18.17 -4.87 -13.69
C ARG A 25 -17.72 -3.42 -13.87
N ASP A 26 -17.11 -2.83 -12.84
CA ASP A 26 -16.68 -1.43 -12.85
C ASP A 26 -15.38 -1.24 -12.07
N PRO A 27 -14.21 -1.37 -12.72
CA PRO A 27 -12.91 -1.26 -12.04
C PRO A 27 -12.65 0.13 -11.45
N VAL A 28 -13.30 1.16 -11.99
CA VAL A 28 -13.15 2.56 -11.56
C VAL A 28 -13.86 2.80 -10.23
N ASN A 29 -15.13 2.35 -10.12
CA ASN A 29 -15.95 2.51 -8.92
C ASN A 29 -15.64 1.44 -7.88
N ASN A 30 -15.52 0.18 -8.30
CA ASN A 30 -15.20 -0.97 -7.46
C ASN A 30 -13.70 -1.23 -7.42
N ASN A 31 -12.92 -0.18 -7.15
CA ASN A 31 -11.48 -0.33 -7.01
C ASN A 31 -11.11 -1.17 -5.77
N VAL A 32 -9.87 -1.65 -5.71
CA VAL A 32 -9.35 -2.50 -4.62
C VAL A 32 -9.59 -1.88 -3.23
N ARG A 33 -9.48 -0.55 -3.13
CA ARG A 33 -9.68 0.18 -1.86
C ARG A 33 -11.16 0.21 -1.47
N ALA A 34 -12.06 0.46 -2.41
CA ALA A 34 -13.50 0.46 -2.19
C ALA A 34 -13.99 -0.93 -1.75
N LEU A 35 -13.51 -1.98 -2.42
CA LEU A 35 -13.84 -3.37 -2.07
C LEU A 35 -13.27 -3.76 -0.71
N SER A 36 -12.02 -3.41 -0.41
CA SER A 36 -11.40 -3.62 0.92
C SER A 36 -12.22 -2.96 2.03
N GLN A 37 -12.65 -1.71 1.83
CA GLN A 37 -13.47 -0.99 2.80
C GLN A 37 -14.86 -1.61 2.97
N ARG A 38 -15.49 -2.06 1.88
CA ARG A 38 -16.84 -2.64 1.88
C ARG A 38 -16.89 -4.01 2.55
N TYR A 39 -15.91 -4.86 2.28
CA TYR A 39 -15.86 -6.25 2.77
C TYR A 39 -14.95 -6.45 3.99
N HIS A 40 -14.31 -5.38 4.48
CA HIS A 40 -13.41 -5.41 5.65
C HIS A 40 -12.25 -6.40 5.50
N LEU A 41 -11.65 -6.44 4.32
CA LEU A 41 -10.48 -7.25 3.99
C LEU A 41 -9.28 -6.35 3.77
N SER A 42 -8.08 -6.83 4.09
CA SER A 42 -6.84 -6.10 3.79
C SER A 42 -6.68 -5.89 2.28
N LEU A 43 -6.05 -4.77 1.88
CA LEU A 43 -5.91 -4.40 0.47
C LEU A 43 -5.23 -5.49 -0.35
N LYS A 44 -4.21 -6.13 0.23
CA LYS A 44 -3.42 -7.18 -0.40
C LYS A 44 -4.13 -8.50 -0.47
N ARG A 45 -5.02 -8.79 0.48
CA ARG A 45 -5.91 -9.94 0.41
C ARG A 45 -6.90 -9.77 -0.75
N VAL A 46 -7.46 -8.58 -0.94
CA VAL A 46 -8.32 -8.29 -2.10
C VAL A 46 -7.54 -8.42 -3.42
N ASP A 47 -6.35 -7.81 -3.51
CA ASP A 47 -5.48 -7.92 -4.71
C ASP A 47 -5.13 -9.38 -5.04
N ALA A 48 -4.74 -10.17 -4.03
CA ALA A 48 -4.46 -11.59 -4.19
C ALA A 48 -5.70 -12.38 -4.64
N ILE A 49 -6.88 -12.11 -4.08
CA ILE A 49 -8.15 -12.74 -4.49
C ILE A 49 -8.42 -12.44 -5.96
N LEU A 50 -8.32 -11.18 -6.39
CA LEU A 50 -8.55 -10.78 -7.77
C LEU A 50 -7.59 -11.50 -8.74
N ARG A 51 -6.31 -11.56 -8.38
CA ARG A 51 -5.30 -12.26 -9.17
C ARG A 51 -5.57 -13.76 -9.27
N LEU A 52 -5.83 -14.42 -8.14
CA LEU A 52 -6.07 -15.87 -8.10
C LEU A 52 -7.36 -16.26 -8.84
N LYS A 53 -8.44 -15.49 -8.70
CA LYS A 53 -9.68 -15.71 -9.46
C LYS A 53 -9.50 -15.44 -10.96
N GLY A 54 -8.68 -14.45 -11.33
CA GLY A 54 -8.30 -14.24 -12.73
C GLY A 54 -7.55 -15.44 -13.32
N MET A 55 -6.60 -16.01 -12.56
CA MET A 55 -5.90 -17.23 -12.94
C MET A 55 -6.84 -18.43 -13.03
N GLU A 56 -7.74 -18.60 -12.07
CA GLU A 56 -8.76 -19.65 -12.07
C GLU A 56 -9.61 -19.61 -13.35
N LYS A 57 -10.11 -18.43 -13.76
CA LYS A 57 -10.86 -18.26 -15.01
C LYS A 57 -10.02 -18.56 -16.26
N ALA A 58 -8.75 -18.19 -16.26
CA ALA A 58 -7.85 -18.54 -17.36
C ALA A 58 -7.59 -20.06 -17.43
N TRP A 59 -7.58 -20.74 -16.28
CA TRP A 59 -7.31 -22.18 -16.16
C TRP A 59 -8.46 -23.05 -16.67
N ILE A 60 -9.69 -22.55 -16.66
CA ILE A 60 -10.89 -23.25 -17.18
C ILE A 60 -10.78 -23.58 -18.68
N LYS A 61 -9.84 -22.96 -19.42
CA LYS A 61 -9.53 -23.24 -20.83
C LYS A 61 -8.84 -24.60 -21.04
N GLY A 62 -9.50 -25.70 -20.63
CA GLY A 62 -9.10 -27.07 -20.97
C GLY A 62 -8.71 -27.98 -19.79
N LYS A 63 -8.88 -27.55 -18.54
CA LYS A 63 -8.64 -28.38 -17.35
C LYS A 63 -9.79 -28.26 -16.34
N THR A 64 -10.14 -29.36 -15.69
CA THR A 64 -11.16 -29.40 -14.63
C THR A 64 -10.58 -28.88 -13.31
N LEU A 65 -11.33 -28.00 -12.63
CA LEU A 65 -10.95 -27.47 -11.32
C LEU A 65 -11.32 -28.45 -10.20
N GLN A 66 -10.52 -28.52 -9.13
CA GLN A 66 -10.77 -29.35 -7.94
C GLN A 66 -11.73 -28.65 -6.97
N THR A 67 -13.00 -28.48 -7.36
CA THR A 67 -14.01 -27.81 -6.53
C THR A 67 -14.37 -28.59 -5.29
N GLY A 68 -14.46 -29.93 -5.37
CA GLY A 68 -14.79 -30.76 -4.20
C GLY A 68 -13.75 -30.66 -3.06
N PHE A 69 -12.47 -30.55 -3.41
CA PHE A 69 -11.41 -30.32 -2.41
C PHE A 69 -11.56 -28.95 -1.74
N ARG A 70 -11.81 -27.91 -2.52
CA ARG A 70 -12.07 -26.56 -2.02
C ARG A 70 -13.23 -26.55 -1.04
N ASP A 71 -14.37 -27.14 -1.41
CA ASP A 71 -15.59 -27.14 -0.60
C ASP A 71 -15.38 -27.94 0.71
N GLY A 72 -14.65 -29.06 0.64
CA GLY A 72 -14.25 -29.83 1.83
C GLY A 72 -13.33 -29.04 2.77
N MET A 73 -12.36 -28.31 2.23
CA MET A 73 -11.45 -27.48 3.03
C MET A 73 -12.16 -26.30 3.70
N GLU A 74 -13.13 -25.67 3.03
CA GLU A 74 -13.93 -24.60 3.64
C GLU A 74 -14.74 -25.11 4.84
N LYS A 75 -15.28 -26.33 4.74
CA LYS A 75 -15.99 -26.98 5.86
C LYS A 75 -15.06 -27.30 7.03
N ILE A 76 -13.87 -27.82 6.77
CA ILE A 76 -12.88 -28.19 7.82
C ILE A 76 -12.35 -26.94 8.53
N LEU A 77 -12.12 -25.86 7.79
CA LEU A 77 -11.56 -24.61 8.33
C LEU A 77 -12.61 -23.69 8.95
N GLY A 78 -13.87 -24.14 9.07
CA GLY A 78 -14.94 -23.39 9.74
C GLY A 78 -15.32 -22.10 9.02
N VAL A 79 -15.31 -22.11 7.68
CA VAL A 79 -15.67 -20.95 6.89
C VAL A 79 -17.19 -20.75 6.93
N GLU A 80 -17.62 -19.59 7.43
CA GLU A 80 -19.02 -19.22 7.39
C GLU A 80 -19.46 -18.88 5.95
N PRO A 81 -20.63 -19.37 5.49
CA PRO A 81 -21.16 -18.99 4.19
C PRO A 81 -21.40 -17.49 4.17
N PHE A 82 -21.07 -16.85 3.04
CA PHE A 82 -21.21 -15.41 2.91
C PHE A 82 -22.68 -14.99 3.04
N LYS A 83 -23.01 -14.37 4.17
CA LYS A 83 -24.25 -13.61 4.37
C LYS A 83 -23.93 -12.15 4.09
N GLN A 84 -24.79 -11.47 3.32
CA GLN A 84 -24.59 -10.04 2.99
C GLN A 84 -24.28 -9.21 4.24
N PRO A 85 -23.48 -8.13 4.12
CA PRO A 85 -22.85 -7.50 5.27
C PRO A 85 -23.86 -6.77 6.15
N GLN A 86 -24.40 -7.46 7.15
CA GLN A 86 -24.90 -6.84 8.36
C GLN A 86 -23.70 -6.56 9.27
N SER A 87 -23.27 -5.30 9.32
CA SER A 87 -22.47 -4.66 10.37
C SER A 87 -21.48 -5.57 11.14
N LEU A 88 -20.52 -6.20 10.47
CA LEU A 88 -19.39 -6.85 11.14
C LEU A 88 -18.35 -5.78 11.54
N VAL A 89 -18.65 -5.06 12.62
CA VAL A 89 -17.79 -4.00 13.18
C VAL A 89 -16.46 -4.58 13.74
N ASN A 90 -16.44 -5.86 14.12
CA ASN A 90 -15.32 -6.48 14.84
C ASN A 90 -14.17 -6.97 13.93
N GLY A 91 -14.36 -7.11 12.62
CA GLY A 91 -13.32 -7.62 11.70
C GLY A 91 -12.29 -6.58 11.21
N ARG A 92 -12.56 -5.27 11.43
CA ARG A 92 -11.74 -4.19 10.87
C ARG A 92 -10.37 -4.04 11.54
N TYR A 93 -10.27 -4.43 12.81
CA TYR A 93 -9.04 -4.29 13.58
C TYR A 93 -7.92 -5.17 12.99
N ASP A 94 -8.24 -6.42 12.63
CA ASP A 94 -7.33 -7.38 12.00
C ASP A 94 -6.88 -6.93 10.60
N ALA A 95 -7.79 -6.37 9.79
CA ALA A 95 -7.46 -5.86 8.45
C ALA A 95 -6.52 -4.65 8.49
N HIS A 96 -6.75 -3.71 9.43
CA HIS A 96 -5.89 -2.53 9.59
C HIS A 96 -4.52 -2.93 10.13
N GLU A 97 -4.45 -3.79 11.16
CA GLU A 97 -3.17 -4.30 11.67
C GLU A 97 -2.38 -5.00 10.56
N ALA A 98 -3.01 -5.86 9.76
CA ALA A 98 -2.36 -6.53 8.63
C ALA A 98 -1.80 -5.54 7.59
N ASP A 99 -2.59 -4.54 7.19
CA ASP A 99 -2.15 -3.50 6.25
C ASP A 99 -1.00 -2.64 6.82
N THR A 100 -1.04 -2.32 8.12
CA THR A 100 0.04 -1.57 8.78
C THR A 100 1.33 -2.39 8.89
N LEU A 101 1.22 -3.64 9.31
CA LEU A 101 2.35 -4.55 9.50
C LEU A 101 3.04 -4.83 8.15
N GLU A 102 2.27 -4.99 7.07
CA GLU A 102 2.84 -5.13 5.72
C GLU A 102 3.55 -3.85 5.24
N GLN A 103 2.96 -2.68 5.49
CA GLN A 103 3.59 -1.39 5.17
C GLN A 103 4.87 -1.15 5.99
N GLU A 104 4.93 -1.65 7.22
CA GLU A 104 6.09 -1.54 8.10
C GLU A 104 7.18 -2.55 7.73
N GLU A 105 6.82 -3.78 7.41
CA GLU A 105 7.77 -4.84 7.06
C GLU A 105 8.39 -4.69 5.65
N ARG A 106 7.91 -3.75 4.82
CA ARG A 106 8.41 -3.53 3.45
C ARG A 106 8.57 -4.89 2.71
N ARG A 107 7.55 -5.76 2.77
CA ARG A 107 7.54 -7.18 2.31
C ARG A 107 7.82 -7.42 0.81
N ASP A 108 8.31 -6.44 0.06
CA ASP A 108 9.04 -6.62 -1.20
C ASP A 108 10.32 -7.48 -1.03
N ALA A 109 10.76 -7.72 0.20
CA ALA A 109 11.80 -8.70 0.50
C ALA A 109 11.49 -10.10 -0.08
N SER A 110 10.22 -10.49 -0.24
CA SER A 110 9.82 -11.75 -0.88
C SER A 110 10.20 -11.80 -2.36
N ARG A 111 9.98 -10.71 -3.13
CA ARG A 111 10.49 -10.56 -4.51
C ARG A 111 12.01 -10.64 -4.59
N GLN A 112 12.71 -10.13 -3.58
CA GLN A 112 14.18 -10.17 -3.50
C GLN A 112 14.74 -11.56 -3.13
N ARG A 113 13.96 -12.46 -2.51
CA ARG A 113 14.40 -13.83 -2.18
C ARG A 113 14.49 -14.75 -3.40
N TYR A 114 13.72 -14.51 -4.45
CA TYR A 114 13.79 -15.28 -5.70
C TYR A 114 15.11 -15.14 -6.45
N GLN A 115 15.98 -14.23 -6.02
CA GLN A 115 17.34 -14.06 -6.54
C GLN A 115 18.23 -15.31 -6.36
N ARG A 116 17.87 -16.25 -5.46
CA ARG A 116 18.65 -17.48 -5.19
C ARG A 116 18.20 -18.73 -5.97
N LEU A 117 17.19 -18.63 -6.84
CA LEU A 117 16.56 -19.79 -7.49
C LEU A 117 16.61 -19.73 -9.03
N TYR A 118 17.56 -19.01 -9.63
CA TYR A 118 17.72 -19.04 -11.08
C TYR A 118 18.61 -20.22 -11.48
N TRP A 119 18.14 -21.00 -12.46
CA TRP A 119 18.96 -21.94 -13.22
C TRP A 119 19.13 -21.34 -14.61
N GLU A 120 20.37 -21.00 -14.97
CA GLU A 120 20.75 -20.58 -16.32
C GLU A 120 21.76 -21.62 -16.83
N SER A 121 21.64 -22.01 -18.10
CA SER A 121 22.64 -22.86 -18.75
C SER A 121 23.93 -22.06 -18.94
N VAL A 122 25.00 -22.47 -18.27
CA VAL A 122 26.33 -21.86 -18.45
C VAL A 122 26.85 -22.29 -19.82
N PRO A 123 27.20 -21.36 -20.72
CA PRO A 123 27.83 -21.71 -21.99
C PRO A 123 29.16 -22.43 -21.74
N GLU A 124 29.46 -23.48 -22.52
CA GLU A 124 30.72 -24.25 -22.39
C GLU A 124 31.98 -23.40 -22.65
N ASP A 125 31.82 -22.24 -23.29
CA ASP A 125 32.87 -21.24 -23.55
C ASP A 125 33.43 -20.56 -22.27
N GLY A 126 32.95 -20.94 -21.07
CA GLY A 126 33.44 -20.41 -19.79
C GLY A 126 32.99 -18.96 -19.50
N ARG A 127 32.01 -18.44 -20.24
CA ARG A 127 31.45 -17.10 -20.00
C ARG A 127 30.56 -17.10 -18.77
N GLU A 128 30.62 -16.01 -18.01
CA GLU A 128 29.78 -15.83 -16.83
C GLU A 128 28.28 -15.71 -17.20
N PRO A 129 27.36 -16.22 -16.37
CA PRO A 129 25.92 -16.12 -16.60
C PRO A 129 25.43 -14.67 -16.55
N ILE A 130 24.58 -14.28 -17.51
CA ILE A 130 24.18 -12.88 -17.72
C ILE A 130 23.04 -12.47 -16.78
N VAL A 131 22.12 -13.40 -16.49
CA VAL A 131 20.92 -13.14 -15.70
C VAL A 131 21.24 -12.65 -14.28
N PRO A 132 22.14 -13.28 -13.50
CA PRO A 132 22.47 -12.79 -12.15
C PRO A 132 22.91 -11.33 -12.11
N ALA A 133 23.82 -10.93 -13.00
CA ALA A 133 24.34 -9.56 -13.04
C ALA A 133 23.24 -8.54 -13.38
N SER A 134 22.38 -8.88 -14.35
CA SER A 134 21.26 -8.01 -14.74
C SER A 134 20.23 -7.81 -13.61
N LEU A 135 19.95 -8.86 -12.84
CA LEU A 135 19.05 -8.80 -11.69
C LEU A 135 19.64 -7.99 -10.53
N GLU A 136 20.94 -8.08 -10.30
CA GLU A 136 21.64 -7.24 -9.32
C GLU A 136 21.59 -5.76 -9.72
N GLN A 137 21.87 -5.45 -10.98
CA GLN A 137 21.76 -4.08 -11.49
C GLN A 137 20.33 -3.54 -11.37
N ALA A 138 19.32 -4.32 -11.74
CA ALA A 138 17.91 -3.95 -11.59
C ALA A 138 17.54 -3.71 -10.12
N LYS A 139 18.05 -4.51 -9.19
CA LYS A 139 17.85 -4.33 -7.74
C LYS A 139 18.51 -3.05 -7.23
N ILE A 140 19.75 -2.77 -7.65
CA ILE A 140 20.45 -1.54 -7.30
C ILE A 140 19.69 -0.33 -7.84
N ALA A 141 19.24 -0.39 -9.10
CA ALA A 141 18.43 0.66 -9.72
C ALA A 141 17.12 0.88 -8.95
N ALA A 142 16.37 -0.18 -8.65
CA ALA A 142 15.14 -0.09 -7.88
C ALA A 142 15.34 0.52 -6.49
N LYS A 143 16.42 0.15 -5.78
CA LYS A 143 16.80 0.77 -4.51
C LYS A 143 17.11 2.25 -4.66
N ARG A 144 17.88 2.63 -5.69
CA ARG A 144 18.20 4.04 -6.00
C ARG A 144 16.95 4.84 -6.31
N PHE A 145 16.03 4.31 -7.12
CA PHE A 145 14.76 4.98 -7.42
C PHE A 145 13.88 5.14 -6.18
N ALA A 146 13.81 4.12 -5.31
CA ALA A 146 13.07 4.20 -4.06
C ALA A 146 13.67 5.25 -3.11
N GLN A 147 15.00 5.29 -2.97
CA GLN A 147 15.70 6.30 -2.18
C GLN A 147 15.49 7.70 -2.76
N ALA A 148 15.69 7.88 -4.06
CA ALA A 148 15.44 9.16 -4.74
C ALA A 148 13.98 9.63 -4.57
N ALA A 149 13.01 8.71 -4.56
CA ALA A 149 11.61 9.03 -4.27
C ALA A 149 11.40 9.42 -2.81
N GLU A 150 12.05 8.77 -1.84
CA GLU A 150 12.02 9.19 -0.42
C GLU A 150 12.70 10.55 -0.21
N ASP A 151 13.85 10.78 -0.83
CA ASP A 151 14.59 12.04 -0.80
C ASP A 151 13.79 13.17 -1.48
N SER A 152 13.07 12.86 -2.56
CA SER A 152 12.20 13.84 -3.21
C SER A 152 11.12 14.34 -2.25
N LYS A 153 10.61 13.47 -1.37
CA LYS A 153 9.59 13.79 -0.36
C LYS A 153 10.15 14.56 0.83
N SER A 154 11.43 14.39 1.15
CA SER A 154 12.10 15.12 2.25
C SER A 154 12.61 16.50 1.84
N ASN A 155 12.55 16.85 0.55
CA ASN A 155 12.89 18.18 0.06
C ASN A 155 12.15 19.29 0.82
N GLU A 156 12.91 20.28 1.28
CA GLU A 156 12.41 21.43 2.05
C GLU A 156 11.31 22.21 1.31
N LYS A 157 11.35 22.20 -0.03
CA LYS A 157 10.31 22.83 -0.87
C LYS A 157 8.94 22.13 -0.73
N LEU A 158 8.91 20.81 -0.57
CA LEU A 158 7.66 20.06 -0.40
C LEU A 158 7.19 20.04 1.06
N MET A 159 8.15 19.90 1.99
CA MET A 159 7.94 19.95 3.44
C MET A 159 8.80 21.05 4.07
N PRO A 160 8.31 22.30 4.15
CA PRO A 160 9.04 23.35 4.85
C PRO A 160 9.12 23.00 6.33
N ARG A 161 10.35 22.91 6.85
CA ARG A 161 10.57 22.67 8.27
C ARG A 161 10.36 23.98 9.01
N ILE A 162 9.43 23.99 9.97
CA ILE A 162 9.28 25.13 10.88
C ILE A 162 10.58 25.23 11.68
N ARG A 163 11.22 26.40 11.63
CA ARG A 163 12.47 26.64 12.38
C ARG A 163 12.17 26.61 13.87
N ASP A 164 13.08 26.00 14.61
CA ASP A 164 13.00 25.98 16.07
C ASP A 164 13.10 27.42 16.60
N THR A 165 12.13 27.79 17.41
CA THR A 165 12.11 29.06 18.14
C THR A 165 12.31 28.78 19.63
N ALA A 166 12.56 29.81 20.43
CA ALA A 166 12.70 29.64 21.88
C ALA A 166 11.50 28.92 22.52
N MET A 167 10.29 29.16 21.99
CA MET A 167 9.02 28.61 22.49
C MET A 167 8.61 27.29 21.82
N ASN A 168 8.99 27.06 20.55
CA ASN A 168 8.62 25.86 19.80
C ASN A 168 9.88 25.15 19.31
N LYS A 169 10.17 23.97 19.87
CA LYS A 169 11.28 23.12 19.43
C LYS A 169 10.75 21.84 18.81
N ALA A 170 11.27 21.49 17.64
CA ALA A 170 10.99 20.22 17.02
C ALA A 170 11.44 19.08 17.94
N PRO A 171 10.64 18.01 18.04
CA PRO A 171 10.99 16.89 18.87
C PRO A 171 12.21 16.16 18.32
N LYS A 172 13.14 15.79 19.20
CA LYS A 172 14.38 15.09 18.80
C LYS A 172 14.12 13.63 18.40
N SER A 173 13.14 12.99 19.03
CA SER A 173 12.80 11.59 18.76
C SER A 173 11.65 11.50 17.77
N LYS A 174 11.76 10.53 16.85
CA LYS A 174 10.71 10.20 15.87
C LYS A 174 9.43 9.68 16.53
N VAL A 175 9.56 9.05 17.70
CA VAL A 175 8.42 8.57 18.49
C VAL A 175 8.38 9.36 19.79
N GLN A 176 7.22 9.90 20.13
CA GLN A 176 6.96 10.55 21.40
C GLN A 176 5.82 9.83 22.12
N ILE A 177 6.06 9.43 23.35
CA ILE A 177 5.06 8.75 24.18
C ILE A 177 4.69 9.71 25.30
N VAL A 178 3.40 10.04 25.42
CA VAL A 178 2.86 10.89 26.46
C VAL A 178 1.99 10.05 27.37
N THR A 179 2.48 9.80 28.59
CA THR A 179 1.75 9.14 29.66
C THR A 179 1.22 10.20 30.63
N LYS A 180 -0.10 10.19 30.90
CA LYS A 180 -0.73 11.04 31.91
C LYS A 180 -1.66 10.19 32.77
N PRO A 181 -1.66 10.33 34.10
CA PRO A 181 -2.54 9.55 34.96
C PRO A 181 -4.01 9.85 34.63
N GLY A 182 -4.85 8.81 34.60
CA GLY A 182 -6.26 8.91 34.26
C GLY A 182 -6.57 9.08 32.76
N ARG A 183 -5.58 9.00 31.87
CA ARG A 183 -5.76 9.04 30.40
C ARG A 183 -5.00 7.89 29.73
N PRO A 184 -5.48 7.37 28.57
CA PRO A 184 -4.73 6.39 27.81
C PRO A 184 -3.41 6.98 27.31
N THR A 185 -2.38 6.15 27.24
CA THR A 185 -1.06 6.51 26.72
C THR A 185 -1.18 6.92 25.24
N LEU A 186 -0.73 8.12 24.92
CA LEU A 186 -0.69 8.61 23.54
C LEU A 186 0.70 8.39 22.94
N LYS A 187 0.76 7.77 21.76
CA LYS A 187 2.00 7.56 20.99
C LYS A 187 1.93 8.37 19.71
N PHE A 188 2.73 9.42 19.63
CA PHE A 188 2.91 10.21 18.42
C PHE A 188 4.10 9.65 17.64
N ILE A 189 3.89 9.39 16.35
CA ILE A 189 4.92 8.89 15.44
C ILE A 189 5.06 9.91 14.33
N ASP A 190 6.26 10.49 14.20
CA ASP A 190 6.58 11.34 13.06
C ASP A 190 6.76 10.48 11.81
N VAL A 191 5.80 10.63 10.89
CA VAL A 191 5.75 9.92 9.61
C VAL A 191 6.46 10.67 8.49
N GLY A 192 6.94 11.91 8.74
CA GLY A 192 7.60 12.76 7.76
C GLY A 192 6.83 12.87 6.43
N GLY A 193 7.55 12.79 5.32
CA GLY A 193 6.99 12.85 3.96
C GLY A 193 6.36 11.54 3.45
N LYS A 194 6.24 10.48 4.27
CA LYS A 194 5.84 9.12 3.81
C LYS A 194 4.55 9.13 2.98
N PHE A 195 3.55 9.88 3.44
CA PHE A 195 2.22 9.96 2.83
C PHE A 195 2.03 11.16 1.89
N ILE A 196 3.08 11.93 1.63
CA ILE A 196 3.01 13.04 0.68
C ILE A 196 3.14 12.50 -0.74
N GLN A 197 2.16 12.84 -1.57
CA GLN A 197 2.25 12.66 -3.01
C GLN A 197 3.04 13.83 -3.60
N ALA A 198 4.30 13.57 -3.97
CA ALA A 198 5.22 14.60 -4.43
C ALA A 198 4.67 15.34 -5.66
N ASP A 199 4.14 14.60 -6.64
CA ASP A 199 3.60 15.17 -7.89
C ASP A 199 2.40 16.08 -7.65
N GLU A 200 1.47 15.65 -6.80
CA GLU A 200 0.31 16.44 -6.44
C GLU A 200 0.72 17.73 -5.71
N ARG A 201 1.72 17.63 -4.82
CA ARG A 201 2.26 18.78 -4.10
C ARG A 201 2.94 19.77 -5.05
N ILE A 202 3.76 19.27 -5.98
CA ILE A 202 4.41 20.08 -7.03
C ILE A 202 3.36 20.79 -7.87
N ARG A 203 2.32 20.08 -8.32
CA ARG A 203 1.21 20.65 -9.08
C ARG A 203 0.51 21.77 -8.30
N ARG A 204 0.16 21.54 -7.03
CA ARG A 204 -0.47 22.56 -6.18
C ARG A 204 0.43 23.79 -5.99
N MET A 205 1.74 23.61 -5.84
CA MET A 205 2.68 24.75 -5.75
C MET A 205 2.71 25.57 -7.04
N ALA A 206 2.80 24.92 -8.20
CA ALA A 206 2.79 25.61 -9.50
C ALA A 206 1.48 26.37 -9.72
N GLU A 207 0.34 25.79 -9.35
CA GLU A 207 -0.97 26.46 -9.42
C GLU A 207 -1.03 27.68 -8.48
N ALA A 208 -0.47 27.57 -7.26
CA ALA A 208 -0.40 28.68 -6.31
C ALA A 208 0.50 29.82 -6.81
N GLU A 209 1.67 29.51 -7.36
CA GLU A 209 2.57 30.49 -7.98
C GLU A 209 1.89 31.22 -9.14
N ARG A 210 1.15 30.50 -10.00
CA ARG A 210 0.38 31.09 -11.10
C ARG A 210 -0.70 32.05 -10.57
N ARG A 211 -1.45 31.66 -9.53
CA ARG A 211 -2.46 32.52 -8.89
C ARG A 211 -1.84 33.77 -8.27
N ALA A 212 -0.67 33.65 -7.63
CA ALA A 212 0.05 34.77 -7.04
C ALA A 212 0.46 35.81 -8.11
N LYS A 213 1.03 35.36 -9.23
CA LYS A 213 1.40 36.24 -10.36
C LYS A 213 0.20 37.00 -10.92
N ILE A 214 -0.95 36.32 -11.10
CA ILE A 214 -2.19 36.97 -11.57
C ILE A 214 -2.67 38.03 -10.57
N LYS A 215 -2.61 37.75 -9.27
CA LYS A 215 -3.02 38.70 -8.22
C LYS A 215 -2.13 39.94 -8.21
N VAL A 216 -0.82 39.78 -8.36
CA VAL A 216 0.13 40.90 -8.47
C VAL A 216 -0.18 41.74 -9.71
N ARG A 217 -0.38 41.11 -10.87
CA ARG A 217 -0.72 41.83 -12.11
C ARG A 217 -2.01 42.64 -11.99
N ARG A 218 -3.06 42.05 -11.41
CA ARG A 218 -4.33 42.76 -11.16
C ARG A 218 -4.15 43.92 -10.17
N ALA A 219 -3.29 43.77 -9.18
CA ALA A 219 -3.00 44.83 -8.22
C ALA A 219 -2.23 46.00 -8.87
N THR A 220 -1.30 45.73 -9.78
CA THR A 220 -0.58 46.76 -10.54
C THR A 220 -1.50 47.48 -11.52
N GLU A 221 -2.36 46.75 -12.24
CA GLU A 221 -3.38 47.33 -13.13
C GLU A 221 -4.33 48.26 -12.37
N LYS A 222 -4.82 47.84 -11.19
CA LYS A 222 -5.66 48.69 -10.33
C LYS A 222 -4.94 49.95 -9.84
N LYS A 223 -3.65 49.87 -9.49
CA LYS A 223 -2.87 51.05 -9.09
C LYS A 223 -2.62 52.01 -10.25
N ALA A 224 -2.48 51.50 -11.47
CA ALA A 224 -2.31 52.32 -12.67
C ALA A 224 -3.59 53.06 -13.06
N ASN A 225 -4.77 52.43 -12.92
CA ASN A 225 -6.07 53.05 -13.22
C ASN A 225 -6.56 54.08 -12.18
N VAL A 226 -5.86 54.24 -11.05
CA VAL A 226 -6.21 55.20 -9.98
C VAL A 226 -5.34 56.47 -10.06
N ARG A 227 -4.43 56.55 -11.03
CA ARG A 227 -3.70 57.78 -11.42
C ARG A 227 -4.28 58.33 -12.71
#